data_AF-A0A965PEA2-F1
#
_entry.id   AF-A0A965PEA2-F1
#
_cell.length_a   1.000
_cell.length_b   1.000
_cell.length_c   1.000
_cell.angle_alpha   90.00
_cell.angle_beta   90.00
_cell.angle_gamma   90.00
#
_symmetry.space_group_name_H-M   'P 1'
#
loop_
_entity.id
_entity.type
_entity.pdbx_description
1 polymer ?
#
loop_
_entity_poly.entity_id
_entity_poly.type
_entity_poly.pdbx_seq_one_letter_code
_entity_poly.pdbx_strand_id
1 'polypeptide(L)'
;MAERRACTQCGVTYELTQAYWHRSKEGFHTKCRRCRNKADKRGRDKAREKKLGEIEKGAIDLFIASARIGGANIPHSSELLEVLMRYFGGVEGFGRAFIKQFYDAPAGGAFRTKQLDSIVRLATNNTAMGGSKKPLELMTEEELEAEYRRDVLAAALNVAKSIEVKHEVPEVPVVRIEGGGQGGMPPVPAPDRRDAEGG
;
A
#
# COMPACT_ATOMS: atom_id res chain seq x y z
N MET A 1 59.32 -21.59 -26.68
CA MET A 1 59.09 -20.83 -25.42
C MET A 1 57.77 -20.09 -25.57
N ALA A 2 56.90 -20.09 -24.55
CA ALA A 2 55.65 -19.34 -24.62
C ALA A 2 55.93 -17.83 -24.68
N GLU A 3 55.32 -17.14 -25.63
CA GLU A 3 55.43 -15.68 -25.74
C GLU A 3 54.83 -15.03 -24.49
N ARG A 4 55.54 -14.05 -23.92
CA ARG A 4 55.14 -13.36 -22.69
C ARG A 4 54.93 -11.88 -22.98
N ARG A 5 53.91 -11.29 -22.38
CA ARG A 5 53.56 -9.86 -22.54
C ARG A 5 53.24 -9.23 -21.19
N ALA A 6 53.64 -7.98 -20.99
CA ALA A 6 53.28 -7.20 -19.81
C ALA A 6 51.92 -6.50 -20.01
N CYS A 7 51.06 -6.55 -18.98
CA CYS A 7 49.78 -5.83 -18.99
C CYS A 7 50.00 -4.33 -18.83
N THR A 8 49.43 -3.51 -19.72
CA THR A 8 49.59 -2.04 -19.68
C THR A 8 48.99 -1.38 -18.44
N GLN A 9 48.12 -2.07 -17.70
CA GLN A 9 47.42 -1.49 -16.55
C GLN A 9 47.95 -1.96 -15.19
N CYS A 10 48.40 -3.21 -15.06
CA CYS A 10 48.94 -3.73 -13.80
C CYS A 10 50.44 -4.01 -13.85
N GLY A 11 51.09 -3.87 -15.00
CA GLY A 11 52.53 -4.12 -15.18
C GLY A 11 52.95 -5.60 -15.13
N VAL A 12 52.09 -6.49 -14.62
CA VAL A 12 52.41 -7.92 -14.49
C VAL A 12 52.52 -8.59 -15.85
N THR A 13 53.57 -9.39 -16.02
CA THR A 13 53.85 -10.18 -17.22
C THR A 13 53.17 -11.54 -17.14
N TYR A 14 52.39 -11.88 -18.16
CA TYR A 14 51.69 -13.15 -18.29
C TYR A 14 52.02 -13.81 -19.63
N GLU A 15 51.82 -15.12 -19.72
CA GLU A 15 51.90 -15.86 -20.98
C GLU A 15 50.77 -15.43 -21.91
N LEU A 16 51.04 -15.38 -23.22
CA LEU A 16 50.12 -14.92 -24.26
C LEU A 16 49.06 -15.97 -24.59
N THR A 17 48.28 -16.36 -23.58
CA THR A 17 47.21 -17.37 -23.67
C THR A 17 45.84 -16.78 -23.36
N GLN A 18 44.78 -17.46 -23.81
CA GLN A 18 43.40 -17.04 -23.59
C GLN A 18 42.95 -17.09 -22.11
N ALA A 19 43.74 -17.73 -21.25
CA ALA A 19 43.54 -17.72 -19.80
C ALA A 19 43.75 -16.32 -19.23
N TYR A 20 44.82 -15.63 -19.65
CA TYR A 20 45.22 -14.33 -19.10
C TYR A 20 44.83 -13.14 -19.98
N TRP A 21 44.48 -13.36 -21.25
CA TRP A 21 44.20 -12.32 -22.23
C TRP A 21 42.90 -12.60 -22.99
N HIS A 22 42.15 -11.54 -23.31
CA HIS A 22 41.00 -11.64 -24.21
C HIS A 22 41.46 -11.60 -25.66
N ARG A 23 40.89 -12.49 -26.49
CA ARG A 23 41.17 -12.56 -27.93
C ARG A 23 40.27 -11.58 -28.68
N SER A 24 40.87 -10.78 -29.56
CA SER A 24 40.22 -9.88 -30.51
C SER A 24 40.45 -10.35 -31.94
N LYS A 25 39.84 -9.68 -32.93
CA LYS A 25 40.04 -10.00 -34.36
C LYS A 25 41.50 -9.85 -34.79
N GLU A 26 42.23 -8.91 -34.20
CA GLU A 26 43.63 -8.56 -34.54
C GLU A 26 44.66 -9.21 -33.58
N GLY A 27 44.23 -10.11 -32.70
CA GLY A 27 45.11 -10.77 -31.71
C GLY A 27 44.72 -10.49 -30.27
N PHE A 28 45.65 -10.61 -29.33
CA PHE A 28 45.37 -10.42 -27.90
C PHE A 28 45.38 -8.94 -27.51
N HIS A 29 44.44 -8.54 -26.65
CA HIS A 29 44.39 -7.18 -26.14
C HIS A 29 45.62 -6.79 -25.31
N THR A 30 45.89 -5.49 -25.18
CA THR A 30 47.00 -4.92 -24.40
C THR A 30 46.81 -4.99 -22.88
N LYS A 31 45.57 -5.24 -22.42
CA LYS A 31 45.22 -5.39 -21.00
C LYS A 31 44.92 -6.84 -20.69
N CYS A 32 45.41 -7.32 -19.54
CA CYS A 32 45.09 -8.65 -19.06
C CYS A 32 43.58 -8.75 -18.74
N ARG A 33 43.09 -9.99 -18.77
CA ARG A 33 41.69 -10.36 -18.55
C ARG A 33 41.15 -9.82 -17.22
N ARG A 34 41.93 -9.89 -16.14
CA ARG A 34 41.53 -9.37 -14.82
C ARG A 34 41.33 -7.85 -14.83
N CYS A 35 42.29 -7.10 -15.40
CA CYS A 35 42.19 -5.64 -15.49
C CYS A 35 41.03 -5.20 -16.38
N ARG A 36 40.85 -5.88 -17.52
CA ARG A 36 39.72 -5.60 -18.42
C ARG A 36 38.38 -5.90 -17.74
N ASN A 37 38.19 -7.09 -17.16
CA ASN A 37 36.96 -7.44 -16.47
C ASN A 37 36.64 -6.45 -15.33
N LYS A 38 37.66 -5.96 -14.62
CA LYS A 38 37.50 -4.90 -13.59
C LYS A 38 37.07 -3.57 -14.21
N ALA A 39 37.63 -3.17 -15.35
CA ALA A 39 37.23 -1.98 -16.07
C ALA A 39 35.79 -2.10 -16.62
N ASP A 40 35.44 -3.23 -17.22
CA ASP A 40 34.11 -3.51 -17.76
C ASP A 40 33.05 -3.56 -16.65
N LYS A 41 33.38 -4.16 -15.49
CA LYS A 41 32.52 -4.14 -14.31
C LYS A 41 32.31 -2.70 -13.83
N ARG A 42 33.38 -1.91 -13.64
CA ARG A 42 33.28 -0.50 -13.26
C ARG A 42 32.46 0.33 -14.25
N GLY A 43 32.59 0.06 -15.55
CA GLY A 43 31.79 0.70 -16.59
C GLY A 43 30.30 0.39 -16.45
N ARG A 44 29.95 -0.88 -16.21
CA ARG A 44 28.57 -1.31 -15.95
C ARG A 44 28.00 -0.70 -14.66
N ASP A 45 28.80 -0.69 -13.59
CA ASP A 45 28.39 -0.12 -12.30
C ASP A 45 28.12 1.39 -12.45
N LYS A 46 29.01 2.14 -13.11
CA LYS A 46 28.81 3.56 -13.42
C LYS A 46 27.59 3.82 -14.31
N ALA A 47 27.37 2.99 -15.33
CA ALA A 47 26.20 3.13 -16.20
C ALA A 47 24.89 2.89 -15.43
N ARG A 48 24.90 1.92 -14.50
CA ARG A 48 23.76 1.64 -13.62
C ARG A 48 23.51 2.79 -12.64
N GLU A 49 24.56 3.32 -12.02
CA GLU A 49 24.48 4.47 -11.12
C GLU A 49 23.95 5.71 -11.83
N LYS A 50 24.45 6.01 -13.04
CA LYS A 50 23.92 7.09 -13.87
C LYS A 50 22.43 6.92 -14.16
N LYS A 51 22.00 5.71 -14.52
CA LYS A 51 20.58 5.41 -14.79
C LYS A 51 19.71 5.59 -13.55
N LEU A 52 20.20 5.19 -12.38
CA LEU A 52 19.49 5.42 -11.11
C LEU A 52 19.35 6.92 -10.81
N GLY A 53 20.41 7.70 -11.00
CA GLY A 53 20.36 9.15 -10.83
C GLY A 53 19.40 9.85 -11.79
N GLU A 54 19.29 9.38 -13.04
CA GLU A 54 18.30 9.89 -14.00
C GLU A 54 16.85 9.59 -13.55
N ILE A 55 16.61 8.39 -13.02
CA ILE A 55 15.30 8.00 -12.48
C ILE A 55 14.95 8.82 -11.24
N GLU A 56 15.89 9.01 -10.32
CA GLU A 56 15.70 9.81 -9.11
C GLU A 56 15.41 11.27 -9.45
N LYS A 57 16.16 11.84 -10.40
CA LYS A 57 15.89 13.21 -10.89
C LYS A 57 14.48 13.31 -11.47
N GLY A 58 14.08 12.37 -12.31
CA GLY A 58 12.72 12.33 -12.88
C GLY A 58 11.63 12.18 -11.81
N ALA A 59 11.88 11.39 -10.77
CA ALA A 59 10.97 11.23 -9.64
C ALA A 59 10.82 12.52 -8.81
N ILE A 60 11.93 13.22 -8.55
CA ILE A 60 11.93 14.52 -7.86
C ILE A 60 11.20 15.58 -8.70
N ASP A 61 11.48 15.65 -10.00
CA ASP A 61 10.82 16.60 -10.90
C ASP A 61 9.31 16.36 -10.96
N LEU A 62 8.88 15.09 -11.05
CA LEU A 62 7.47 14.70 -10.98
C LEU A 62 6.85 15.10 -9.64
N PHE A 63 7.54 14.83 -8.52
CA PHE A 63 7.07 15.20 -7.20
C PHE A 63 6.88 16.72 -7.06
N ILE A 64 7.85 17.52 -7.51
CA ILE A 64 7.76 19.00 -7.49
C ILE A 64 6.61 19.48 -8.38
N ALA A 65 6.43 18.89 -9.57
CA ALA A 65 5.34 19.23 -10.47
C ALA A 65 3.97 18.92 -9.84
N SER A 66 3.83 17.75 -9.21
CA SER A 66 2.60 17.35 -8.50
C SER A 66 2.34 18.21 -7.26
N ALA A 67 3.37 18.57 -6.50
CA ALA A 67 3.24 19.43 -5.32
C ALA A 67 2.79 20.86 -5.68
N ARG A 68 3.17 21.36 -6.85
CA ARG A 68 2.73 22.68 -7.35
C ARG A 68 1.25 22.74 -7.74
N ILE A 69 0.62 21.60 -8.01
CA ILE A 69 -0.81 21.51 -8.36
C ILE A 69 -1.69 21.52 -7.08
N GLY A 70 -1.09 21.63 -5.89
CA GLY A 70 -1.79 21.61 -4.60
C GLY A 70 -2.84 22.71 -4.43
N GLY A 71 -4.10 22.34 -4.63
CA GLY A 71 -5.30 23.04 -4.18
C GLY A 71 -6.29 22.01 -3.65
N ALA A 72 -6.76 22.20 -2.43
CA ALA A 72 -7.44 21.19 -1.60
C ALA A 72 -8.63 20.47 -2.26
N ASN A 73 -8.57 19.14 -2.23
CA ASN A 73 -9.72 18.24 -2.09
C ASN A 73 -9.26 17.16 -1.11
N ILE A 74 -10.08 16.82 -0.11
CA ILE A 74 -9.78 15.72 0.81
C ILE A 74 -9.60 14.47 -0.04
N PRO A 75 -8.39 13.91 -0.19
CA PRO A 75 -8.16 12.84 -1.14
C PRO A 75 -8.94 11.63 -0.65
N HIS A 76 -9.86 11.14 -1.49
CA HIS A 76 -10.48 9.85 -1.23
C HIS A 76 -9.36 8.80 -1.20
N SER A 77 -9.43 7.80 -0.31
CA SER A 77 -8.37 6.80 -0.15
C SER A 77 -8.00 6.11 -1.46
N SER A 78 -8.95 6.02 -2.39
CA SER A 78 -8.77 5.50 -3.76
C SER A 78 -7.82 6.34 -4.61
N GLU A 79 -7.91 7.67 -4.54
CA GLU A 79 -7.05 8.60 -5.31
C GLU A 79 -5.62 8.56 -4.79
N LEU A 80 -5.45 8.52 -3.47
CA LEU A 80 -4.14 8.37 -2.84
C LEU A 80 -3.48 7.05 -3.25
N LEU A 81 -4.25 5.95 -3.21
CA LEU A 81 -3.76 4.64 -3.63
C LEU A 81 -3.37 4.64 -5.11
N GLU A 82 -4.16 5.28 -5.97
CA GLU A 82 -3.87 5.38 -7.40
C GLU A 82 -2.54 6.10 -7.66
N VAL A 83 -2.32 7.26 -7.02
CA VAL A 83 -1.06 8.02 -7.16
C VAL A 83 0.12 7.19 -6.67
N LEU A 84 -0.04 6.52 -5.52
CA LEU A 84 1.00 5.68 -4.94
C LEU A 84 1.31 4.48 -5.83
N MET A 85 0.29 3.84 -6.40
CA MET A 85 0.45 2.75 -7.37
C MET A 85 1.12 3.23 -8.65
N ARG A 86 0.77 4.41 -9.18
CA ARG A 86 1.47 5.01 -10.35
C ARG A 86 2.96 5.17 -10.08
N TYR A 87 3.35 5.60 -8.88
CA TYR A 87 4.76 5.72 -8.49
C TYR A 87 5.49 4.37 -8.54
N PHE A 88 4.83 3.28 -8.15
CA PHE A 88 5.39 1.93 -8.26
C PHE A 88 5.37 1.36 -9.69
N GLY A 89 4.79 2.04 -10.67
CA GLY A 89 4.61 1.50 -12.03
C GLY A 89 3.36 0.62 -12.15
N GLY A 90 2.32 0.92 -11.36
CA GLY A 90 1.07 0.17 -11.27
C GLY A 90 1.14 -0.98 -10.26
N VAL A 91 0.09 -1.81 -10.28
CA VAL A 91 -0.05 -2.94 -9.35
C VAL A 91 1.05 -3.97 -9.53
N GLU A 92 1.50 -4.20 -10.78
CA GLU A 92 2.59 -5.13 -11.06
C GLU A 92 3.91 -4.67 -10.46
N GLY A 93 4.25 -3.40 -10.60
CA GLY A 93 5.47 -2.84 -10.04
C GLY A 93 5.44 -2.79 -8.51
N PHE A 94 4.28 -2.53 -7.91
CA PHE A 94 4.08 -2.68 -6.47
C PHE A 94 4.31 -4.12 -6.02
N GLY A 95 3.75 -5.12 -6.73
CA GLY A 95 3.97 -6.54 -6.43
C GLY A 95 5.45 -6.94 -6.50
N ARG A 96 6.18 -6.47 -7.52
CA ARG A 96 7.63 -6.70 -7.65
C ARG A 96 8.41 -6.06 -6.49
N ALA A 97 8.07 -4.83 -6.11
CA ALA A 97 8.69 -4.13 -4.98
C ALA A 97 8.41 -4.85 -3.65
N PHE A 98 7.18 -5.31 -3.45
CA PHE A 98 6.76 -6.07 -2.28
C PHE A 98 7.55 -7.39 -2.15
N ILE A 99 7.64 -8.17 -3.23
CA ILE A 99 8.41 -9.43 -3.25
C ILE A 99 9.90 -9.18 -3.00
N LYS A 100 10.47 -8.12 -3.57
CA LYS A 100 11.86 -7.74 -3.31
C LYS A 100 12.08 -7.45 -1.83
N GLN A 101 11.19 -6.67 -1.21
CA GLN A 101 11.24 -6.37 0.22
C GLN A 101 11.08 -7.62 1.10
N PHE A 102 10.31 -8.62 0.65
CA PHE A 102 10.19 -9.91 1.31
C PHE A 102 11.52 -10.69 1.29
N TYR A 103 12.21 -10.71 0.16
CA TYR A 103 13.50 -11.42 0.01
C TYR A 103 14.66 -10.71 0.71
N ASP A 104 14.67 -9.38 0.75
CA ASP A 104 15.67 -8.59 1.45
C ASP A 104 15.56 -8.73 2.99
N ALA A 105 14.38 -9.10 3.50
CA ALA A 105 14.16 -9.36 4.91
C ALA A 105 14.78 -10.69 5.38
N PRO A 106 15.32 -10.77 6.62
CA PRO A 106 15.89 -12.00 7.17
C PRO A 106 14.83 -13.11 7.26
N ALA A 107 15.22 -14.33 6.92
CA ALA A 107 14.35 -15.50 7.00
C ALA A 107 13.92 -15.75 8.46
N GLY A 108 12.63 -16.00 8.68
CA GLY A 108 12.06 -16.17 10.02
C GLY A 108 11.88 -14.88 10.83
N GLY A 109 12.26 -13.72 10.28
CA GLY A 109 12.05 -12.44 10.95
C GLY A 109 10.57 -12.05 11.04
N ALA A 110 10.19 -11.39 12.14
CA ALA A 110 8.82 -10.91 12.36
C ALA A 110 8.30 -10.03 11.21
N PHE A 111 9.19 -9.29 10.55
CA PHE A 111 8.84 -8.46 9.40
C PHE A 111 8.34 -9.28 8.20
N ARG A 112 8.96 -10.43 7.92
CA ARG A 112 8.56 -11.33 6.84
C ARG A 112 7.19 -11.95 7.11
N THR A 113 6.94 -12.34 8.36
CA THR A 113 5.63 -12.85 8.80
C THR A 113 4.54 -11.79 8.66
N LYS A 114 4.81 -10.53 9.04
CA LYS A 114 3.86 -9.41 8.88
C LYS A 114 3.51 -9.14 7.41
N GLN A 115 4.46 -9.28 6.49
CA GLN A 115 4.18 -9.14 5.06
C GLN A 115 3.24 -10.23 4.55
N LEU A 116 3.48 -11.49 4.93
CA LEU A 116 2.60 -12.60 4.54
C LEU A 116 1.18 -12.41 5.12
N ASP A 117 1.08 -12.03 6.39
CA ASP A 117 -0.20 -11.72 7.03
C ASP A 117 -0.93 -10.59 6.30
N SER A 118 -0.20 -9.56 5.87
CA SER A 118 -0.79 -8.44 5.10
C SER A 118 -1.38 -8.89 3.76
N ILE A 119 -0.73 -9.81 3.04
CA ILE A 119 -1.28 -10.38 1.79
C ILE A 119 -2.53 -11.20 2.09
N VAL A 120 -2.50 -12.05 3.12
CA VAL A 120 -3.66 -12.88 3.48
C VAL A 120 -4.84 -12.00 3.84
N ARG A 121 -4.64 -10.97 4.68
CA ARG A 121 -5.69 -9.99 5.02
C ARG A 121 -6.22 -9.27 3.79
N LEU A 122 -5.34 -8.86 2.87
CA LEU A 122 -5.76 -8.21 1.63
C LEU A 122 -6.64 -9.14 0.79
N ALA A 123 -6.24 -10.41 0.65
CA ALA A 123 -7.02 -11.41 -0.08
C ALA A 123 -8.38 -11.64 0.57
N THR A 124 -8.43 -11.85 1.88
CA THR A 124 -9.68 -12.05 2.63
C THR A 124 -10.61 -10.84 2.52
N ASN A 125 -10.07 -9.62 2.67
CA ASN A 125 -10.87 -8.40 2.55
C ASN A 125 -11.37 -8.18 1.12
N ASN A 126 -10.55 -8.46 0.11
CA ASN A 126 -10.95 -8.34 -1.30
C ASN A 126 -12.06 -9.34 -1.63
N THR A 127 -11.93 -10.60 -1.19
CA THR A 127 -12.98 -11.62 -1.33
C THR A 127 -14.26 -11.22 -0.59
N ALA A 128 -14.16 -10.70 0.64
CA ALA A 128 -15.31 -10.26 1.42
C ALA A 128 -16.05 -9.07 0.77
N MET A 129 -15.31 -8.16 0.13
CA MET A 129 -15.88 -7.05 -0.65
C MET A 129 -16.42 -7.47 -2.02
N GLY A 130 -16.34 -8.76 -2.36
CA GLY A 130 -16.82 -9.29 -3.63
C GLY A 130 -15.90 -9.02 -4.81
N GLY A 131 -14.62 -8.67 -4.59
CA GLY A 131 -13.65 -8.54 -5.67
C GLY A 131 -13.30 -9.88 -6.36
N SER A 132 -13.64 -11.01 -5.73
CA SER A 132 -13.63 -12.33 -6.35
C SER A 132 -14.94 -12.70 -7.05
N LYS A 133 -15.97 -11.86 -6.98
CA LYS A 133 -17.19 -12.09 -7.75
C LYS A 133 -16.85 -11.89 -9.23
N LYS A 134 -17.40 -12.79 -10.06
CA LYS A 134 -17.31 -12.69 -11.51
C LYS A 134 -17.85 -11.31 -11.93
N PRO A 135 -17.18 -10.56 -12.83
CA PRO A 135 -17.72 -9.30 -13.34
C PRO A 135 -19.15 -9.49 -13.87
N LEU A 136 -20.05 -8.52 -13.64
CA LEU A 136 -21.47 -8.62 -14.00
C LEU A 136 -21.67 -8.97 -15.49
N GLU A 137 -20.81 -8.45 -16.37
CA GLU A 137 -20.81 -8.71 -17.81
C GLU A 137 -20.52 -10.17 -18.19
N LEU A 138 -19.88 -10.91 -17.28
CA LEU A 138 -19.51 -12.31 -17.47
C LEU A 138 -20.44 -13.26 -16.71
N MET A 139 -21.35 -12.77 -15.85
CA MET A 139 -22.35 -13.59 -15.18
C MET A 139 -23.39 -14.08 -16.18
N THR A 140 -23.85 -15.32 -16.02
CA THR A 140 -25.02 -15.77 -16.79
C THR A 140 -26.29 -15.08 -16.27
N GLU A 141 -27.33 -15.01 -17.09
CA GLU A 141 -28.60 -14.38 -16.72
C GLU A 141 -29.23 -15.04 -15.48
N GLU A 142 -29.10 -16.36 -15.36
CA GLU A 142 -29.51 -17.13 -14.18
C GLU A 142 -28.70 -16.78 -12.92
N GLU A 143 -27.38 -16.61 -13.05
CA GLU A 143 -26.50 -16.17 -11.96
C GLU A 143 -26.85 -14.74 -11.51
N LEU A 144 -27.16 -13.87 -12.46
CA LEU A 144 -27.51 -12.48 -12.23
C LEU A 144 -28.87 -12.33 -11.53
N GLU A 145 -29.89 -13.08 -11.98
CA GLU A 145 -31.19 -13.13 -11.30
C GLU A 145 -31.06 -13.63 -9.86
N ALA A 146 -30.21 -14.63 -9.61
CA ALA A 146 -29.99 -15.18 -8.28
C ALA A 146 -29.31 -14.17 -7.34
N GLU A 147 -28.30 -13.43 -7.81
CA GLU A 147 -27.69 -12.31 -7.06
C GLU A 147 -28.71 -11.20 -6.81
N TYR A 148 -29.49 -10.80 -7.81
CA TYR A 148 -30.50 -9.76 -7.65
C TYR A 148 -31.56 -10.14 -6.62
N ARG A 149 -32.05 -11.38 -6.63
CA ARG A 149 -32.98 -11.88 -5.60
C ARG A 149 -32.36 -11.85 -4.21
N ARG A 150 -31.07 -12.21 -4.08
CA ARG A 150 -30.35 -12.18 -2.81
C ARG A 150 -30.23 -10.75 -2.27
N ASP A 151 -29.88 -9.79 -3.12
CA ASP A 151 -29.73 -8.38 -2.74
C ASP A 151 -31.07 -7.74 -2.37
N VAL A 152 -32.13 -8.03 -3.12
CA VAL A 152 -33.49 -7.55 -2.82
C VAL A 152 -33.98 -8.10 -1.48
N LEU A 153 -33.76 -9.39 -1.20
CA LEU A 153 -34.11 -9.99 0.08
C LEU A 153 -33.30 -9.38 1.24
N ALA A 154 -32.00 -9.17 1.05
CA ALA A 154 -31.16 -8.53 2.05
C ALA A 154 -31.60 -7.08 2.34
N ALA A 155 -31.95 -6.32 1.31
CA ALA A 155 -32.49 -4.96 1.44
C ALA A 155 -33.84 -4.96 2.16
N ALA A 156 -34.76 -5.87 1.80
CA ALA A 156 -36.06 -6.01 2.44
C ALA A 156 -35.95 -6.34 3.94
N LEU A 157 -35.04 -7.25 4.30
CA LEU A 157 -34.77 -7.60 5.70
C LEU A 157 -34.20 -6.41 6.49
N ASN A 158 -33.31 -5.62 5.90
CA ASN A 158 -32.78 -4.42 6.53
C ASN A 158 -33.85 -3.33 6.74
N VAL A 159 -34.75 -3.15 5.77
CA VAL A 159 -35.90 -2.25 5.91
C VAL A 159 -36.83 -2.73 7.03
N ALA A 160 -37.20 -4.01 7.04
CA ALA A 160 -38.05 -4.60 8.09
C ALA A 160 -37.46 -4.39 9.49
N LYS A 161 -36.16 -4.64 9.65
CA LYS A 161 -35.43 -4.41 10.90
C LYS A 161 -35.42 -2.95 11.35
N SER A 162 -35.39 -2.00 10.41
CA SER A 162 -35.46 -0.57 10.72
C SER A 162 -36.88 -0.08 11.09
N ILE A 163 -37.93 -0.82 10.70
CA ILE A 163 -39.32 -0.52 11.05
C ILE A 163 -39.63 -1.01 12.48
N GLU A 164 -39.12 -2.17 12.88
CA GLU A 164 -39.32 -2.70 14.26
C GLU A 164 -38.71 -1.79 15.34
N VAL A 165 -37.61 -1.08 15.05
CA VAL A 165 -36.96 -0.15 16.00
C VAL A 165 -37.74 1.15 16.20
N LYS A 166 -38.69 1.51 15.32
CA LYS A 166 -39.52 2.72 15.47
C LYS A 166 -40.82 2.49 16.23
N HIS A 167 -41.08 1.29 16.75
CA HIS A 167 -42.25 0.99 17.56
C HIS A 167 -42.01 1.11 19.07
N GLU A 168 -41.18 2.07 19.50
CA GLU A 168 -41.31 2.60 20.85
C GLU A 168 -42.48 3.60 20.83
N VAL A 169 -43.61 3.14 21.37
CA VAL A 169 -44.85 3.91 21.55
C VAL A 169 -44.49 5.23 22.23
N PRO A 170 -44.75 6.40 21.61
CA PRO A 170 -44.66 7.66 22.32
C PRO A 170 -45.67 7.58 23.47
N GLU A 171 -45.19 7.59 24.71
CA GLU A 171 -46.06 7.76 25.88
C GLU A 171 -46.84 9.06 25.67
N VAL A 172 -48.13 8.91 25.37
CA VAL A 172 -49.05 10.03 25.28
C VAL A 172 -49.10 10.64 26.68
N PRO A 173 -48.78 11.93 26.86
CA PRO A 173 -48.84 12.55 28.18
C PRO A 173 -50.28 12.55 28.65
N VAL A 174 -50.58 11.76 29.68
CA VAL A 174 -51.86 11.80 30.38
C VAL A 174 -51.97 13.17 31.03
N VAL A 175 -52.76 14.05 30.41
CA VAL A 175 -53.14 15.33 30.98
C VAL A 175 -54.00 15.06 32.22
N ARG A 176 -53.39 15.13 33.41
CA ARG A 176 -54.13 15.24 34.67
C ARG A 176 -54.76 16.62 34.74
N ILE A 177 -56.07 16.68 34.60
CA ILE A 177 -56.86 17.85 34.97
C ILE A 177 -57.04 17.78 36.49
N GLU A 178 -56.16 18.46 37.23
CA GLU A 178 -56.36 18.70 38.67
C GLU A 178 -57.13 20.01 38.84
N GLY A 179 -58.40 19.85 39.22
CA GLY A 179 -59.25 20.94 39.71
C GLY A 179 -58.69 21.52 41.00
N GLY A 180 -58.83 22.84 41.12
CA GLY A 180 -58.15 23.64 42.12
C GLY A 180 -58.57 23.38 43.56
N GLY A 181 -57.61 23.61 44.45
CA GLY A 181 -57.80 23.66 45.89
C GLY A 181 -56.69 24.52 46.50
N GLN A 182 -57.06 25.74 46.90
CA GLN A 182 -56.22 26.72 47.59
C GLN A 182 -55.60 26.16 48.86
N GLY A 183 -54.31 26.43 49.09
CA GLY A 183 -53.64 26.21 50.37
C GLY A 183 -52.21 26.73 50.30
N GLY A 184 -51.93 27.84 50.98
CA GLY A 184 -50.71 28.62 50.80
C GLY A 184 -49.55 28.31 51.76
N MET A 185 -48.46 29.03 51.45
CA MET A 185 -47.33 29.44 52.30
C MET A 185 -46.23 28.40 52.60
N PRO A 186 -44.98 28.83 52.90
CA PRO A 186 -44.04 29.74 52.23
C PRO A 186 -42.72 29.01 51.83
N PRO A 187 -41.75 29.67 51.13
CA PRO A 187 -40.53 28.99 50.71
C PRO A 187 -39.54 28.78 51.85
N VAL A 188 -38.91 27.60 51.89
CA VAL A 188 -37.79 27.28 52.80
C VAL A 188 -36.49 27.25 51.98
N PRO A 189 -35.39 27.87 52.46
CA PRO A 189 -34.20 28.14 51.66
C PRO A 189 -33.31 26.90 51.47
N ALA A 190 -32.55 26.90 50.38
CA ALA A 190 -31.60 25.85 50.04
C ALA A 190 -30.44 25.74 51.05
N PRO A 191 -30.03 24.53 51.44
CA PRO A 191 -28.73 24.31 52.04
C PRO A 191 -27.66 24.16 50.94
N ASP A 192 -26.80 25.18 50.86
CA ASP A 192 -25.49 25.15 50.22
C ASP A 192 -24.60 24.12 50.94
N ARG A 193 -24.12 23.10 50.23
CA ARG A 193 -22.95 22.31 50.63
C ARG A 193 -22.15 21.90 49.41
N ARG A 194 -21.11 22.71 49.17
CA ARG A 194 -19.80 22.23 48.72
C ARG A 194 -19.25 21.23 49.74
N ASP A 195 -18.28 20.45 49.26
CA ASP A 195 -17.30 19.63 49.99
C ASP A 195 -17.63 18.13 50.16
N ALA A 196 -17.09 17.35 49.23
CA ALA A 196 -16.42 16.05 49.41
C ALA A 196 -15.76 15.72 48.06
N GLU A 197 -14.56 16.21 47.76
CA GLU A 197 -13.27 15.61 48.14
C GLU A 197 -13.24 14.08 48.13
N GLY A 198 -12.33 13.54 47.30
CA GLY A 198 -11.48 12.41 47.69
C GLY A 198 -11.92 11.01 47.29
N GLY A 199 -11.32 10.51 46.21
CA GLY A 199 -11.33 9.10 45.80
C GLY A 199 -10.59 8.88 44.49
#